data_AF-A0A401J1K2-F1
#
_entry.id   AF-A0A401J1K2-F1
#
_cell.length_a   1.000
_cell.length_b   1.000
_cell.length_c   1.000
_cell.angle_alpha   90.00
_cell.angle_beta   90.00
_cell.angle_gamma   90.00
#
_symmetry.space_group_name_H-M   'P 1'
#
loop_
_entity.id
_entity.type
_entity.pdbx_description
1 polymer ?
#
loop_
_entity_poly.entity_id
_entity_poly.type
_entity_poly.pdbx_seq_one_letter_code
_entity_poly.pdbx_strand_id
1 'polypeptide(L)'
;MIAIALAGCASDRKFSQSDFDKISDKCGLPRSTLNLRGKDELQIQPPLDAKYEAVDCILKELKKANYPLKMGFVGNELYKEEASNAQAH
;
A
#
# COMPACT_ATOMS: atom_id res chain seq x y z
N MET A 1 -5.05 2.49 45.17
CA MET A 1 -4.52 1.93 43.91
C MET A 1 -5.70 1.71 42.97
N ILE A 2 -6.05 2.70 42.14
CA ILE A 2 -7.12 2.54 41.15
C ILE A 2 -6.45 2.07 39.86
N ALA A 3 -6.62 0.79 39.54
CA ALA A 3 -6.18 0.23 38.27
C ALA A 3 -7.18 0.66 37.18
N ILE A 4 -6.86 1.74 36.47
CA ILE A 4 -7.61 2.14 35.28
C ILE A 4 -7.15 1.23 34.14
N ALA A 5 -7.90 0.15 33.91
CA ALA A 5 -7.74 -0.65 32.70
C ALA A 5 -8.19 0.20 31.50
N LEU A 6 -7.22 0.82 30.81
CA LEU A 6 -7.39 1.37 29.47
C LEU A 6 -7.64 0.20 28.52
N ALA A 7 -8.88 -0.29 28.48
CA ALA A 7 -9.36 -1.10 27.37
C ALA A 7 -9.39 -0.17 26.14
N GLY A 8 -8.25 -0.07 25.45
CA GLY A 8 -8.18 0.59 24.16
C GLY A 8 -9.12 -0.15 23.22
N CYS A 9 -10.21 0.49 22.81
CA CYS A 9 -11.00 0.01 21.67
C CYS A 9 -10.10 0.09 20.44
N ALA A 10 -9.38 -0.99 20.13
CA ALA A 10 -8.88 -1.22 18.79
C ALA A 10 -10.10 -1.24 17.89
N SER A 11 -10.37 -0.10 17.24
CA SER A 11 -11.49 0.01 16.33
C SER A 11 -11.22 -0.97 15.19
N ASP A 12 -11.98 -2.07 15.14
CA ASP A 12 -12.06 -2.99 13.99
C ASP A 12 -12.67 -2.25 12.79
N ARG A 13 -12.00 -1.21 12.32
CA ARG A 13 -12.38 -0.50 11.11
C ARG A 13 -12.03 -1.42 9.96
N LYS A 14 -13.04 -2.10 9.41
CA LYS A 14 -12.91 -2.82 8.16
C LYS A 14 -12.73 -1.80 7.04
N PHE A 15 -11.53 -1.70 6.51
CA PHE A 15 -11.25 -0.97 5.28
C PHE A 15 -11.76 -1.76 4.09
N SER A 16 -12.22 -1.06 3.06
CA SER A 16 -12.72 -1.66 1.83
C SER A 16 -11.83 -1.28 0.66
N GLN A 17 -11.82 -2.11 -0.38
CA GLN A 17 -11.10 -1.80 -1.63
C GLN A 17 -11.53 -0.43 -2.19
N SER A 18 -12.81 -0.07 -2.06
CA SER A 18 -13.34 1.21 -2.52
C SER A 18 -12.72 2.43 -1.84
N ASP A 19 -12.17 2.29 -0.63
CA ASP A 19 -11.48 3.39 0.05
C ASP A 19 -10.16 3.72 -0.65
N PHE A 20 -9.46 2.71 -1.17
CA PHE A 20 -8.20 2.86 -1.89
C PHE A 20 -8.40 3.23 -3.36
N ASP A 21 -9.47 2.74 -3.99
CA ASP A 21 -9.83 3.11 -5.36
C ASP A 21 -9.96 4.63 -5.52
N LYS A 22 -10.54 5.31 -4.51
CA LYS A 22 -10.66 6.78 -4.48
C LYS A 22 -9.30 7.49 -4.42
N ILE A 23 -8.32 6.89 -3.74
CA ILE A 23 -6.96 7.44 -3.64
C ILE A 23 -6.24 7.26 -4.99
N SER A 24 -6.35 6.08 -5.60
CA SER A 24 -5.82 5.81 -6.93
C SER A 24 -6.41 6.78 -7.98
N ASP A 25 -7.74 6.91 -8.02
CA ASP A 25 -8.44 7.82 -8.93
C ASP A 25 -7.99 9.27 -8.73
N LYS A 26 -7.85 9.71 -7.47
CA LYS A 26 -7.39 11.06 -7.11
C LYS A 26 -5.97 11.37 -7.60
N CYS A 27 -5.09 10.37 -7.56
CA CYS A 27 -3.70 10.50 -7.97
C CYS A 27 -3.46 10.13 -9.44
N GLY A 28 -4.53 9.88 -10.22
CA GLY A 28 -4.45 9.54 -11.63
C GLY A 28 -3.80 8.19 -11.90
N LEU A 29 -3.86 7.27 -10.94
CA LEU A 29 -3.34 5.91 -11.08
C LEU A 29 -4.49 4.90 -11.27
N PRO A 30 -4.22 3.78 -11.96
CA PRO A 30 -5.19 2.69 -12.06
C PRO A 30 -5.64 2.20 -10.69
N ARG A 31 -6.90 1.76 -10.58
CA ARG A 31 -7.42 1.18 -9.32
C ARG A 31 -6.67 -0.08 -8.90
N SER A 32 -6.05 -0.78 -9.85
CA SER A 32 -5.15 -1.91 -9.58
C SER A 32 -3.86 -1.50 -8.86
N THR A 33 -3.55 -0.21 -8.71
CA THR A 33 -2.35 0.24 -8.02
C THR A 33 -2.38 0.01 -6.52
N LEU A 34 -3.56 0.04 -5.91
CA LEU A 34 -3.71 -0.16 -4.47
C LEU A 34 -4.64 -1.36 -4.27
N ASN A 35 -4.13 -2.47 -3.76
CA ASN A 35 -4.94 -3.68 -3.53
C ASN A 35 -4.96 -4.03 -2.06
N LEU A 36 -6.15 -4.09 -1.47
CA LEU A 36 -6.33 -4.61 -0.13
C LEU A 36 -6.32 -6.15 -0.18
N ARG A 37 -5.31 -6.77 0.44
CA ARG A 37 -5.24 -8.22 0.66
C ARG A 37 -5.70 -8.54 2.08
N GLY A 38 -6.66 -9.46 2.17
CA GLY A 38 -7.19 -9.86 3.46
C GLY A 38 -7.86 -8.70 4.19
N LYS A 39 -7.52 -8.51 5.46
CA LYS A 39 -8.12 -7.49 6.33
C LYS A 39 -7.17 -6.34 6.68
N ASP A 40 -5.87 -6.56 6.59
CA ASP A 40 -4.86 -5.69 7.19
C ASP A 40 -3.65 -5.39 6.30
N GLU A 41 -3.61 -5.87 5.05
CA GLU A 41 -2.47 -5.67 4.15
C GLU A 41 -2.86 -4.87 2.90
N LEU A 42 -2.20 -3.75 2.67
CA LEU A 42 -2.33 -2.94 1.46
C LEU A 42 -1.09 -3.11 0.58
N GLN A 43 -1.30 -3.67 -0.60
CA GLN A 43 -0.29 -3.85 -1.63
C GLN A 43 -0.28 -2.67 -2.59
N ILE A 44 0.90 -2.10 -2.83
CA ILE A 44 1.13 -0.96 -3.71
C ILE A 44 1.84 -1.46 -4.97
N GLN A 45 1.17 -1.41 -6.11
CA GLN A 45 1.66 -1.86 -7.41
C GLN A 45 1.46 -0.77 -8.48
N PRO A 46 2.34 0.25 -8.53
CA PRO A 46 2.28 1.24 -9.59
C PRO A 46 2.52 0.57 -10.96
N PRO A 47 1.93 1.08 -12.05
CA PRO A 47 2.30 0.64 -13.39
C PRO A 47 3.77 0.95 -13.69
N LEU A 48 4.39 0.21 -14.61
CA LEU A 48 5.82 0.33 -14.94
C LEU A 48 6.20 1.74 -15.44
N ASP A 49 5.25 2.43 -16.07
CA ASP A 49 5.38 3.79 -16.59
C ASP A 49 4.81 4.86 -15.64
N ALA A 50 4.50 4.49 -14.40
CA ALA A 50 4.00 5.42 -13.39
C ALA A 50 5.00 6.56 -13.18
N LYS A 51 4.50 7.80 -13.29
CA LYS A 51 5.29 8.97 -12.92
C LYS A 51 5.54 8.98 -11.41
N TYR A 52 6.74 9.41 -11.02
CA TYR A 52 7.12 9.51 -9.61
C TYR A 52 6.13 10.35 -8.81
N GLU A 53 5.63 11.45 -9.37
CA GLU A 53 4.69 12.36 -8.71
C GLU A 53 3.35 11.70 -8.39
N ALA A 54 2.91 10.76 -9.23
CA ALA A 54 1.68 10.01 -9.00
C ALA A 54 1.86 9.01 -7.83
N VAL A 55 3.03 8.38 -7.73
CA VAL A 55 3.39 7.50 -6.61
C VAL A 55 3.54 8.30 -5.32
N ASP A 56 4.19 9.46 -5.35
CA ASP A 56 4.30 10.36 -4.20
C ASP A 56 2.91 10.85 -3.74
N CYS A 57 2.00 11.14 -4.67
CA CYS A 57 0.61 11.49 -4.36
C CYS A 57 -0.09 10.41 -3.53
N ILE A 58 -0.06 9.14 -3.97
CA ILE A 58 -0.75 8.07 -3.22
C ILE A 58 -0.14 7.89 -1.83
N LEU A 59 1.19 7.97 -1.70
CA LEU A 59 1.86 7.83 -0.40
C LEU A 59 1.49 8.96 0.56
N LYS A 60 1.38 10.19 0.06
CA LYS A 60 0.91 11.34 0.85
C LYS A 60 -0.53 11.17 1.31
N GLU A 61 -1.41 10.68 0.44
CA GLU A 61 -2.82 10.44 0.80
C GLU A 61 -2.98 9.30 1.80
N LEU A 62 -2.26 8.19 1.63
CA LEU A 62 -2.22 7.08 2.57
C LEU A 62 -1.70 7.53 3.95
N LYS A 63 -0.65 8.35 3.97
CA LYS A 63 -0.11 8.94 5.21
C LYS A 63 -1.13 9.84 5.92
N LYS A 64 -1.86 10.68 5.18
CA LYS A 64 -2.90 11.57 5.74
C LYS A 64 -4.04 10.78 6.38
N ALA A 65 -4.47 9.70 5.72
CA ALA A 65 -5.56 8.86 6.19
C ALA A 65 -5.19 8.02 7.42
N ASN A 66 -3.89 7.81 7.67
CA ASN A 66 -3.34 7.12 8.84
C ASN A 66 -3.98 5.75 9.06
N TYR A 67 -4.02 4.95 7.99
CA TYR A 67 -4.57 3.59 8.04
C TYR A 67 -3.68 2.69 8.92
N PRO A 68 -4.22 1.96 9.90
CA PRO A 68 -3.50 0.96 10.70
C PRO A 68 -3.31 -0.34 9.91
N LEU A 69 -2.76 -0.24 8.70
CA LEU A 69 -2.55 -1.34 7.76
C LEU A 69 -1.06 -1.61 7.58
N LYS A 70 -0.71 -2.88 7.36
CA LYS A 70 0.59 -3.26 6.83
C LYS A 70 0.63 -2.83 5.37
N MET A 71 1.67 -2.11 4.96
CA MET A 71 1.84 -1.62 3.59
C MET A 71 3.12 -2.19 2.99
N GLY A 72 3.05 -2.58 1.73
CA GLY A 72 4.21 -3.10 0.99
C GLY A 72 4.10 -2.77 -0.50
N PHE A 73 5.25 -2.53 -1.13
CA PHE A 73 5.33 -2.47 -2.58
C PHE A 73 5.38 -3.88 -3.14
N VAL A 74 4.63 -4.12 -4.22
CA VAL A 74 4.77 -5.32 -5.04
C VAL A 74 5.73 -4.97 -6.17
N GLY A 75 6.96 -5.42 -6.05
CA GLY A 75 8.04 -5.27 -7.01
C GLY A 75 8.25 -6.52 -7.87
N ASN A 76 9.47 -6.63 -8.40
CA ASN A 76 9.90 -7.66 -9.35
C ASN A 76 10.21 -9.02 -8.70
N GLU A 77 9.83 -9.26 -7.44
CA GLU A 77 10.01 -10.56 -6.74
C GLU A 77 9.36 -11.77 -7.45
N LEU A 78 8.60 -11.55 -8.52
CA LEU A 78 8.10 -12.58 -9.44
C LEU A 78 9.06 -12.90 -10.60
N TYR A 79 10.00 -12.03 -10.94
CA TYR A 79 10.95 -12.20 -12.04
C TYR A 79 12.33 -12.52 -11.48
N LYS A 80 12.62 -13.82 -11.41
CA LYS A 80 13.88 -14.39 -10.90
C LYS A 80 15.09 -14.19 -11.85
N GLU A 81 14.96 -13.35 -12.89
CA GLU A 81 15.85 -13.35 -14.06
C GLU A 81 16.89 -12.22 -14.10
N GLU A 82 16.98 -11.35 -13.10
CA GLU A 82 17.99 -10.28 -13.08
C GLU A 82 19.29 -10.65 -12.34
N ALA A 83 19.58 -11.95 -12.17
CA ALA A 83 20.81 -12.41 -11.52
C ALA A 83 21.73 -13.29 -12.41
N SER A 84 21.33 -13.61 -13.66
CA SER A 84 22.09 -14.54 -14.51
C SER A 84 22.94 -13.90 -15.62
N ASN A 85 22.98 -12.56 -15.73
CA ASN A 85 23.76 -11.90 -16.79
C ASN A 85 24.80 -10.87 -16.29
N ALA A 86 25.24 -11.00 -15.02
CA ALA A 86 26.32 -10.19 -14.46
C ALA A 86 27.68 -10.94 -14.43
N GLN A 87 27.88 -11.93 -15.30
CA GLN A 87 29.18 -12.61 -15.50
C GLN A 87 29.49 -12.74 -16.99
N ALA A 88 29.65 -11.61 -17.66
CA ALA A 88 30.48 -11.50 -18.85
C ALA A 88 30.83 -10.02 -19.00
N HIS A 89 31.98 -9.62 -18.45
CA HIS A 89 32.93 -8.67 -19.03
C HIS A 89 34.09 -8.46 -18.04
#